data_AF-A0AAD7NUC2-F1
#
_entry.id   AF-A0AAD7NUC2-F1
#
_cell.length_a   1.000
_cell.length_b   1.000
_cell.length_c   1.000
_cell.angle_alpha   90.00
_cell.angle_beta   90.00
_cell.angle_gamma   90.00
#
_symmetry.space_group_name_H-M   'P 1'
#
loop_
_entity.id
_entity.type
_entity.pdbx_description
1 polymer ?
#
loop_
_entity_poly.entity_id
_entity_poly.type
_entity_poly.pdbx_seq_one_letter_code
_entity_poly.pdbx_strand_id
1 'polypeptide(L)'
;MTALLSFVLLALCATAAVPGALAGLLSSGCVESSIAVNTGSLILSATCANGSGGTTSSTIPLDSCIGNNNGQLAPGVDFSQTCVNITSDGLVLIADCTTVAGTLHETSIDLDVVIQDDDGVLNCVQ
;
A
#
# COMPACT_ATOMS: atom_id res chain seq x y z
N MET A 1 5.63 -34.57 50.22
CA MET A 1 5.66 -33.12 49.97
C MET A 1 6.96 -32.87 49.22
N THR A 2 7.00 -32.72 47.91
CA THR A 2 6.46 -31.60 47.13
C THR A 2 6.28 -32.01 45.66
N ALA A 3 5.06 -31.92 45.15
CA ALA A 3 4.77 -31.73 43.72
C ALA A 3 4.39 -30.24 43.53
N LEU A 4 4.45 -29.73 42.29
CA LEU A 4 4.18 -28.35 41.81
C LEU A 4 5.50 -27.63 41.42
N LEU A 5 5.71 -27.03 40.25
CA LEU A 5 4.85 -26.61 39.13
C LEU A 5 5.73 -26.52 37.87
N SER A 6 5.34 -27.19 36.78
CA SER A 6 5.93 -26.93 35.47
C SER A 6 5.08 -25.86 34.78
N PHE A 7 5.49 -24.60 34.90
CA PHE A 7 4.97 -23.50 34.07
C PHE A 7 5.88 -23.39 32.83
N VAL A 8 5.59 -24.16 31.79
CA VAL A 8 6.10 -23.86 30.45
C VAL A 8 4.98 -23.16 29.70
N LEU A 9 4.85 -21.86 29.95
CA LEU A 9 4.02 -20.94 29.19
C LEU A 9 4.96 -20.10 28.32
N LEU A 10 4.95 -20.34 27.01
CA LEU A 10 4.63 -19.34 26.01
C LEU A 10 4.80 -19.99 24.63
N ALA A 11 3.67 -20.27 23.99
CA ALA A 11 3.64 -20.45 22.55
C ALA A 11 4.05 -19.11 21.92
N LEU A 12 5.30 -19.00 21.49
CA LEU A 12 5.75 -17.90 20.64
C LEU A 12 5.13 -18.15 19.28
N CYS A 13 3.95 -17.57 19.04
CA CYS A 13 3.36 -17.46 17.72
C CYS A 13 4.29 -16.56 16.91
N ALA A 14 5.25 -17.16 16.21
CA ALA A 14 6.04 -16.46 15.21
C ALA A 14 5.08 -16.10 14.08
N THR A 15 4.58 -14.87 14.10
CA THR A 15 3.79 -14.31 13.01
C THR A 15 4.63 -14.38 11.74
N ALA A 16 4.09 -15.06 10.74
CA ALA A 16 4.69 -15.19 9.43
C ALA A 16 4.82 -13.79 8.80
N ALA A 17 6.04 -13.25 8.79
CA ALA A 17 6.39 -12.23 7.83
C ALA A 17 6.50 -12.94 6.47
N VAL A 18 5.48 -12.76 5.63
CA VAL A 18 5.52 -13.20 4.23
C VAL A 18 6.58 -12.39 3.49
N PRO A 19 7.62 -13.01 2.92
CA PRO A 19 8.58 -12.31 2.07
C PRO A 19 7.96 -12.15 0.68
N GLY A 20 7.19 -11.07 0.50
CA GLY A 20 6.85 -10.48 -0.79
C GLY A 20 7.17 -9.00 -0.66
N ALA A 21 7.79 -8.41 -1.68
CA ALA A 21 8.33 -7.06 -1.68
C ALA A 21 7.36 -6.01 -1.10
N LEU A 22 7.77 -5.33 -0.03
CA LEU A 22 7.02 -4.27 0.67
C LEU A 22 8.05 -3.28 1.27
N ALA A 23 9.00 -2.80 0.47
CA ALA A 23 10.30 -2.32 0.96
C ALA A 23 10.42 -0.80 1.16
N GLY A 24 9.41 0.00 0.88
CA GLY A 24 9.40 1.45 1.04
C GLY A 24 8.48 1.84 2.19
N LEU A 25 7.17 1.59 2.10
CA LEU A 25 6.17 1.91 3.12
C LEU A 25 6.35 1.09 4.42
N LEU A 26 6.62 -0.21 4.33
CA LEU A 26 6.89 -0.98 5.56
C LEU A 26 8.32 -0.78 6.07
N SER A 27 9.25 -0.36 5.21
CA SER A 27 10.64 -0.05 5.60
C SER A 27 10.77 1.35 6.21
N SER A 28 9.89 2.28 5.84
CA SER A 28 9.83 3.65 6.40
C SER A 28 9.23 3.69 7.80
N GLY A 29 8.72 2.56 8.31
CA GLY A 29 8.12 2.47 9.64
C GLY A 29 6.60 2.64 9.65
N CYS A 30 5.93 2.46 8.51
CA CYS A 30 4.48 2.30 8.49
C CYS A 30 4.07 0.93 9.00
N VAL A 31 3.17 0.92 9.99
CA VAL A 31 2.71 -0.28 10.69
C VAL A 31 1.33 -0.73 10.22
N GLU A 32 0.56 0.17 9.58
CA GLU A 32 -0.74 -0.14 9.00
C GLU A 32 -0.90 0.63 7.70
N SER A 33 -1.22 -0.06 6.61
CA SER A 33 -1.54 0.53 5.31
C SER A 33 -2.77 -0.14 4.74
N SER A 34 -3.79 0.64 4.39
CA SER A 34 -5.06 0.17 3.86
C SER A 34 -5.52 1.04 2.71
N ILE A 35 -5.94 0.41 1.62
CA ILE A 35 -6.52 1.08 0.47
C ILE A 35 -8.03 1.09 0.65
N ALA A 36 -8.62 2.29 0.65
CA ALA A 36 -10.04 2.49 0.80
C ALA A 36 -10.60 3.23 -0.43
N VAL A 37 -11.73 2.75 -0.95
CA VAL A 37 -12.45 3.43 -2.03
C VAL A 37 -13.37 4.49 -1.41
N ASN A 38 -13.09 5.77 -1.69
CA ASN A 38 -13.89 6.90 -1.24
C ASN A 38 -14.52 7.60 -2.45
N THR A 39 -15.86 7.54 -2.54
CA THR A 39 -16.65 8.30 -3.53
C THR A 39 -16.13 8.23 -4.97
N GLY A 40 -15.68 7.04 -5.41
CA GLY A 40 -15.17 6.80 -6.76
C GLY A 40 -13.67 7.08 -6.95
N SER A 41 -12.96 7.51 -5.91
CA SER A 41 -11.51 7.68 -5.91
C SER A 41 -10.87 6.70 -4.92
N LEU A 42 -9.75 6.08 -5.30
CA LEU A 42 -9.01 5.22 -4.38
C LEU A 42 -8.08 6.09 -3.52
N ILE A 43 -8.13 5.87 -2.22
CA ILE A 43 -7.29 6.56 -1.25
C ILE A 43 -6.47 5.50 -0.50
N LEU A 44 -5.16 5.65 -0.50
CA LEU A 44 -4.29 4.90 0.41
C LEU A 44 -4.26 5.64 1.75
N SER A 45 -4.59 4.93 2.82
CA SER A 45 -4.44 5.39 4.19
C SER A 45 -3.36 4.58 4.85
N ALA A 46 -2.33 5.23 5.41
CA ALA A 46 -1.29 4.55 6.16
C ALA A 46 -1.00 5.26 7.49
N THR A 47 -0.61 4.47 8.49
CA THR A 47 -0.15 4.94 9.79
C THR A 47 1.34 4.67 9.89
N CYS A 48 2.10 5.76 9.90
CA CYS A 48 3.56 5.79 9.75
C CYS A 48 4.23 6.43 10.95
N ALA A 49 5.42 5.98 11.32
CA ALA A 49 6.16 6.56 12.42
C ALA A 49 6.54 8.01 12.10
N ASN A 50 6.22 8.94 13.01
CA ASN A 50 6.75 10.29 12.92
C ASN A 50 8.14 10.31 13.58
N GLY A 51 9.09 11.08 13.04
CA GLY A 51 10.46 11.19 13.56
C GLY A 51 10.58 11.67 15.02
N SER A 52 9.46 11.91 15.70
CA SER A 52 9.35 12.23 17.13
C SER A 52 9.08 11.01 18.03
N GLY A 53 9.03 9.79 17.48
CA GLY A 53 8.82 8.54 18.22
C GLY A 53 7.34 8.18 18.45
N GLY A 54 6.41 8.86 17.78
CA GLY A 54 5.00 8.49 17.70
C GLY A 54 4.64 7.97 16.31
N THR A 55 3.35 7.79 16.04
CA THR A 55 2.82 7.51 14.71
C THR A 55 1.86 8.60 14.26
N THR A 56 1.79 8.82 12.96
CA THR A 56 0.89 9.74 12.29
C THR A 56 0.13 8.97 11.22
N SER A 57 -1.18 9.14 11.16
CA SER A 57 -1.99 8.61 10.06
C SER A 57 -2.07 9.64 8.94
N SER A 58 -1.73 9.21 7.73
CA SER A 58 -1.76 10.03 6.52
C SER A 58 -2.55 9.32 5.43
N THR A 59 -3.22 10.12 4.61
CA THR A 59 -4.02 9.61 3.49
C THR A 59 -3.59 10.31 2.21
N ILE A 60 -3.51 9.55 1.12
CA ILE A 60 -3.16 10.07 -0.20
C ILE A 60 -4.09 9.48 -1.25
N PRO A 61 -4.72 10.31 -2.09
CA PRO A 61 -5.50 9.81 -3.22
C PRO A 61 -4.54 9.18 -4.23
N LEU A 62 -4.77 7.91 -4.60
CA LEU A 62 -3.95 7.22 -5.60
C LEU A 62 -4.01 7.92 -6.97
N ASP A 63 -5.12 8.58 -7.24
CA ASP A 63 -5.35 9.34 -8.46
C ASP A 63 -4.43 10.57 -8.58
N SER A 64 -3.82 11.04 -7.49
CA SER A 64 -2.81 12.11 -7.55
C SER A 64 -1.39 11.62 -7.83
N CYS A 65 -1.14 10.31 -7.70
CA CYS A 65 0.21 9.73 -7.86
C CYS A 65 0.31 8.73 -9.01
N ILE A 66 -0.82 8.19 -9.48
CA ILE A 66 -0.88 7.12 -10.47
C ILE A 66 -1.68 7.60 -11.67
N GLY A 67 -1.11 7.40 -12.85
CA GLY A 67 -1.74 7.62 -14.13
C GLY A 67 -1.71 6.36 -14.99
N ASN A 68 -2.29 6.50 -16.18
CA ASN A 68 -2.27 5.47 -17.21
C ASN A 68 -1.33 5.88 -18.35
N ASN A 69 -0.25 5.13 -18.55
CA ASN A 69 0.66 5.27 -19.67
C ASN A 69 0.41 4.16 -20.70
N ASN A 70 -0.42 4.43 -21.71
CA ASN A 70 -0.74 3.50 -22.80
C ASN A 70 -1.18 2.10 -22.32
N GLY A 71 -2.09 2.04 -21.34
CA GLY A 71 -2.60 0.81 -20.75
C GLY A 71 -1.75 0.26 -19.61
N GLN A 72 -0.69 0.95 -19.21
CA GLN A 72 0.18 0.55 -18.09
C GLN A 72 0.08 1.57 -16.95
N LEU A 73 -0.14 1.09 -15.72
CA LEU A 73 -0.10 1.96 -14.54
C LEU A 73 1.33 2.47 -14.36
N ALA A 74 1.46 3.77 -14.15
CA ALA A 74 2.73 4.46 -14.01
C ALA A 74 2.58 5.67 -13.07
N PRO A 75 3.68 6.21 -12.51
CA PRO A 75 3.64 7.50 -11.84
C PRO A 75 2.98 8.56 -12.73
N GLY A 76 1.97 9.25 -12.22
CA GLY A 76 1.13 10.14 -13.01
C GLY A 76 -0.09 10.64 -12.23
N VAL A 77 -1.15 10.98 -12.96
CA VAL A 77 -2.42 11.44 -12.37
C VAL A 77 -3.60 10.82 -13.11
N ASP A 78 -4.76 10.79 -12.45
CA ASP A 78 -6.07 10.50 -13.06
C ASP A 78 -6.21 9.10 -13.68
N PHE A 79 -5.53 8.07 -13.15
CA PHE A 79 -5.69 6.69 -13.68
C PHE A 79 -7.15 6.21 -13.62
N SER A 80 -7.92 6.64 -12.61
CA SER A 80 -9.32 6.23 -12.44
C SER A 80 -10.24 6.67 -13.58
N GLN A 81 -9.84 7.67 -14.39
CA GLN A 81 -10.60 8.12 -15.55
C GLN A 81 -10.49 7.18 -16.75
N THR A 82 -9.44 6.37 -16.82
CA THR A 82 -9.14 5.52 -17.99
C THR A 82 -8.95 4.05 -17.67
N CYS A 83 -8.96 3.70 -16.38
CA CYS A 83 -8.84 2.34 -15.88
C CYS A 83 -10.12 1.88 -15.18
N VAL A 84 -10.40 0.57 -15.28
CA VAL A 84 -11.57 -0.10 -14.70
C VAL A 84 -11.13 -1.37 -13.95
N ASN A 85 -12.07 -2.05 -13.27
CA ASN A 85 -11.80 -3.24 -12.46
C ASN A 85 -10.65 -3.05 -11.45
N ILE A 86 -10.60 -1.87 -10.84
CA ILE A 86 -9.54 -1.49 -9.91
C ILE A 86 -9.68 -2.33 -8.63
N THR A 87 -8.65 -3.10 -8.34
CA THR A 87 -8.52 -3.92 -7.13
C THR A 87 -7.14 -3.72 -6.52
N SER A 88 -6.97 -4.13 -5.26
CA SER A 88 -5.70 -4.05 -4.57
C SER A 88 -5.40 -5.34 -3.84
N ASP A 89 -4.17 -5.83 -3.98
CA ASP A 89 -3.63 -6.94 -3.21
C ASP A 89 -2.49 -6.41 -2.33
N GLY A 90 -2.80 -6.09 -1.08
CA GLY A 90 -1.87 -5.42 -0.17
C GLY A 90 -1.51 -4.01 -0.66
N LEU A 91 -0.25 -3.82 -1.05
CA LEU A 91 0.26 -2.57 -1.64
C LEU A 91 0.37 -2.64 -3.16
N VAL A 92 -0.07 -3.72 -3.81
CA VAL A 92 -0.09 -3.81 -5.26
C VAL A 92 -1.48 -3.39 -5.76
N LEU A 93 -1.52 -2.33 -6.54
CA LEU A 93 -2.73 -1.90 -7.24
C LEU A 93 -2.82 -2.61 -8.59
N ILE A 94 -3.97 -3.21 -8.89
CA ILE A 94 -4.23 -3.94 -10.13
C ILE A 94 -5.45 -3.28 -10.79
N ALA A 95 -5.35 -2.95 -12.07
CA ALA A 95 -6.45 -2.37 -12.83
C ALA A 95 -6.35 -2.71 -14.32
N ASP A 96 -7.49 -2.64 -15.02
CA ASP A 96 -7.55 -2.72 -16.47
C ASP A 96 -7.52 -1.31 -17.07
N CYS A 97 -6.43 -0.91 -17.69
CA CYS A 97 -6.24 0.44 -18.20
C CYS A 97 -6.40 0.50 -19.73
N THR A 98 -7.03 1.57 -20.22
CA THR A 98 -7.26 1.76 -21.66
C THR A 98 -5.97 2.20 -22.36
N THR A 99 -5.53 1.43 -23.35
CA THR A 99 -4.41 1.76 -24.24
C THR A 99 -4.77 2.89 -25.21
N VAL A 100 -3.79 3.48 -25.90
CA VAL A 100 -4.07 4.49 -26.96
C VAL A 100 -4.87 3.91 -28.13
N ALA A 101 -4.88 2.58 -28.28
CA ALA A 101 -5.68 1.86 -29.27
C ALA A 101 -7.14 1.62 -28.79
N GLY A 102 -7.51 2.05 -27.58
CA GLY A 102 -8.83 1.85 -27.00
C GLY A 102 -9.09 0.45 -26.45
N THR A 103 -8.06 -0.39 -26.34
CA THR A 103 -8.16 -1.74 -25.76
C THR A 103 -7.80 -1.69 -24.28
N LEU A 104 -8.51 -2.44 -23.44
CA LEU A 104 -8.15 -2.60 -22.03
C LEU A 104 -6.97 -3.55 -21.88
N HIS A 105 -6.02 -3.18 -21.03
CA HIS A 105 -4.86 -3.99 -20.67
C HIS A 105 -4.79 -4.11 -19.15
N GLU A 106 -4.77 -5.35 -18.66
CA GLU A 106 -4.54 -5.63 -17.25
C GLU A 106 -3.12 -5.19 -16.89
N THR A 107 -3.00 -4.38 -15.86
CA THR A 107 -1.73 -3.83 -15.40
C THR A 107 -1.74 -3.76 -13.89
N SER A 108 -0.55 -3.80 -13.30
CA SER A 108 -0.37 -3.65 -11.87
C SER A 108 0.81 -2.75 -11.57
N ILE A 109 0.72 -2.03 -10.46
CA ILE A 109 1.78 -1.20 -9.95
C ILE A 109 1.90 -1.40 -8.45
N ASP A 110 3.14 -1.52 -7.99
CA ASP A 110 3.43 -1.49 -6.57
C ASP A 110 3.31 -0.05 -6.07
N LEU A 111 2.45 0.19 -5.09
CA LEU A 111 2.28 1.52 -4.50
C LEU A 111 3.57 2.02 -3.86
N ASP A 112 4.45 1.10 -3.48
CA ASP A 112 5.76 1.36 -2.91
C ASP A 112 6.72 2.08 -3.87
N VAL A 113 6.52 1.90 -5.18
CA VAL A 113 7.33 2.57 -6.21
C VAL A 113 6.74 3.89 -6.69
N VAL A 114 5.55 4.27 -6.20
CA VAL A 114 4.86 5.52 -6.55
C VAL A 114 4.60 6.42 -5.35
N ILE A 115 4.59 5.88 -4.14
CA ILE A 115 4.29 6.58 -2.89
C ILE A 115 5.42 6.32 -1.91
N GLN A 116 5.95 7.40 -1.36
CA GLN A 116 6.93 7.37 -0.28
C GLN A 116 6.33 7.96 0.98
N ASP A 117 6.86 7.53 2.12
CA ASP A 117 6.60 8.14 3.41
C ASP A 117 7.72 9.14 3.75
N ASP A 118 7.34 10.34 4.16
CA ASP A 118 8.22 11.42 4.60
C ASP A 118 7.83 11.81 6.02
N ASP A 119 8.52 11.24 7.02
CA ASP A 119 8.29 11.48 8.46
C ASP A 119 6.82 11.29 8.91
N GLY A 120 6.14 10.31 8.33
CA GLY A 120 4.74 10.00 8.63
C GLY A 120 3.74 10.61 7.64
N VAL A 121 4.21 11.33 6.62
CA VAL A 121 3.41 11.96 5.56
C VAL A 121 3.59 11.22 4.24
N LEU A 122 2.50 10.71 3.68
CA LEU A 122 2.51 10.06 2.38
C LEU A 122 2.64 11.10 1.26
N ASN A 123 3.60 10.89 0.36
CA ASN A 123 3.87 11.74 -0.79
C ASN A 123 4.07 10.89 -2.06
N CYS A 124 3.70 11.42 -3.22
CA CYS A 124 4.03 10.75 -4.48
C CYS A 124 5.54 10.86 -4.73
N VAL A 125 6.15 9.80 -5.25
CA VAL A 125 7.52 9.88 -5.79
C VAL A 125 7.44 10.56 -7.17
N GLN A 126 8.25 11.58 -7.39
CA GLN A 126 8.39 12.29 -8.68
C GLN A 126 9.78 12.15 -9.25
#